data_AF-A0A2S5GLK2-F1
#
_entry.id   AF-A0A2S5GLK2-F1
#
_cell.length_a   1.000
_cell.length_b   1.000
_cell.length_c   1.000
_cell.angle_alpha   90.00
_cell.angle_beta   90.00
_cell.angle_gamma   90.00
#
_symmetry.space_group_name_H-M   'P 1'
#
loop_
_entity.id
_entity.type
_entity.pdbx_description
1 polymer ?
#
loop_
_entity_poly.entity_id
_entity_poly.type
_entity_poly.pdbx_seq_one_letter_code
_entity_poly.pdbx_strand_id
1 'polypeptide(L)'
;MQALIANGHVVEIGGAGDKPYLWLTRVHLPPEGDKALILVTRSDRSAADLAIHDSATGEITIAAKTATQGNAYSAHIGISLSSLAGDRYLMVVEDAIGIGGAAISRLLSKGIREATKLGSKAFLYRHPDNTFNRDGTPKTLKGSYKIEVMGHPSLDFEYELNNGELKDIEVVDATVTGQNYDGYNATSFRSKTIRLKPLNTLSVKAHDVIKGVCKRAVQQQMDQVRIKFADTEGVDHTVVLDPRSAGMLNEDRFIKRELIDGFVNRLSTATAEINVEIRDRILAKL
;
A
#
# COMPACT_ATOMS: atom_id res chain seq x y z
N MET A 1 -17.52 0.22 1.98
CA MET A 1 -17.03 1.58 1.70
C MET A 1 -18.02 2.42 0.90
N GLN A 2 -18.70 1.89 -0.12
CA GLN A 2 -19.75 2.63 -0.84
C GLN A 2 -20.84 3.21 0.08
N ALA A 3 -21.30 2.42 1.07
CA ALA A 3 -22.23 2.89 2.09
C ALA A 3 -21.70 4.04 2.97
N LEU A 4 -20.38 4.17 3.14
CA LEU A 4 -19.80 5.32 3.85
C LEU A 4 -20.00 6.58 3.01
N ILE A 5 -19.61 6.54 1.73
CA ILE A 5 -19.73 7.69 0.82
C ILE A 5 -21.19 8.06 0.59
N ALA A 6 -22.07 7.08 0.35
CA ALA A 6 -23.49 7.31 0.11
C ALA A 6 -24.20 7.97 1.30
N ASN A 7 -23.71 7.70 2.53
CA ASN A 7 -24.20 8.32 3.76
C ASN A 7 -23.45 9.61 4.12
N GLY A 8 -22.64 10.17 3.21
CA GLY A 8 -21.87 11.39 3.44
C GLY A 8 -20.70 11.25 4.43
N HIS A 9 -20.34 10.01 4.83
CA HIS A 9 -19.17 9.78 5.67
C HIS A 9 -17.87 9.97 4.88
N VAL A 10 -17.08 10.95 5.30
CA VAL A 10 -15.74 11.19 4.79
C VAL A 10 -14.76 10.25 5.49
N VAL A 11 -14.11 9.37 4.72
CA VAL A 11 -12.97 8.59 5.20
C VAL A 11 -11.71 9.36 4.89
N GLU A 12 -11.08 9.94 5.91
CA GLU A 12 -9.85 10.71 5.77
C GLU A 12 -8.72 10.19 6.65
N ILE A 13 -7.48 10.33 6.24
CA ILE A 13 -6.29 10.18 7.09
C ILE A 13 -5.44 11.45 6.97
N GLY A 14 -4.96 11.94 8.10
CA GLY A 14 -4.33 13.26 8.19
C GLY A 14 -4.35 13.72 9.64
N GLY A 15 -3.45 14.63 10.01
CA GLY A 15 -3.24 15.05 11.40
C GLY A 15 -3.74 16.46 11.68
N ALA A 16 -3.99 16.77 12.95
CA ALA A 16 -4.17 18.14 13.42
C ALA A 16 -3.01 19.05 12.95
N GLY A 17 -3.32 20.29 12.56
CA GLY A 17 -2.35 21.28 12.04
C GLY A 17 -2.15 21.21 10.51
N ASP A 18 -0.94 21.53 10.05
CA ASP A 18 -0.58 21.72 8.63
C ASP A 18 -0.24 20.42 7.86
N LYS A 19 -0.50 19.24 8.42
CA LYS A 19 -0.19 17.97 7.75
C LYS A 19 -1.13 17.72 6.56
N PRO A 20 -0.65 17.08 5.47
CA PRO A 20 -1.48 16.80 4.32
C PRO A 20 -2.62 15.86 4.68
N TYR A 21 -3.80 16.16 4.15
CA TYR A 21 -5.01 15.35 4.29
C TYR A 21 -5.15 14.45 3.07
N LEU A 22 -5.52 13.20 3.29
CA LEU A 22 -5.88 12.25 2.25
C LEU A 22 -7.29 11.77 2.53
N TRP A 23 -8.20 11.86 1.56
CA TRP A 23 -9.55 11.35 1.73
C TRP A 23 -10.02 10.53 0.52
N LEU A 24 -10.89 9.59 0.85
CA LEU A 24 -11.60 8.80 -0.12
C LEU A 24 -12.73 9.65 -0.71
N THR A 25 -12.62 9.99 -2.00
CA THR A 25 -13.50 10.96 -2.66
C THR A 25 -14.67 10.27 -3.35
N ARG A 26 -14.40 9.18 -4.09
CA ARG A 26 -15.41 8.40 -4.81
C ARG A 26 -15.06 6.91 -4.77
N VAL A 27 -16.10 6.08 -4.82
CA VAL A 27 -16.00 4.63 -5.08
C VAL A 27 -16.98 4.31 -6.19
N HIS A 28 -16.48 3.68 -7.24
CA HIS A 28 -17.27 3.15 -8.33
C HIS A 28 -17.16 1.62 -8.33
N LEU A 29 -18.31 0.97 -8.31
CA LEU A 29 -18.45 -0.47 -8.50
C LEU A 29 -19.21 -0.66 -9.81
N PRO A 30 -18.56 -1.17 -10.88
CA PRO A 30 -19.25 -1.50 -12.11
C PRO A 30 -20.41 -2.48 -11.86
N PRO A 31 -21.51 -2.39 -12.63
CA PRO A 31 -22.74 -3.18 -12.37
C PRO A 31 -22.55 -4.70 -12.32
N GLU A 32 -21.56 -5.23 -13.02
CA GLU A 32 -21.22 -6.66 -13.08
C GLU A 32 -19.90 -7.00 -12.35
N GLY A 33 -19.33 -6.03 -11.64
CA GLY A 33 -17.90 -5.97 -11.41
C GLY A 33 -17.37 -6.88 -10.31
N ASP A 34 -16.49 -7.81 -10.71
CA ASP A 34 -15.43 -8.38 -9.88
C ASP A 34 -14.28 -7.38 -9.64
N LYS A 35 -14.52 -6.07 -9.85
CA LYS A 35 -13.56 -4.99 -9.78
C LYS A 35 -14.17 -3.78 -9.07
N ALA A 36 -13.34 -3.00 -8.42
CA ALA A 36 -13.69 -1.73 -7.81
C ALA A 36 -12.72 -0.65 -8.26
N LEU A 37 -13.21 0.58 -8.44
CA LEU A 37 -12.38 1.75 -8.65
C LEU A 37 -12.62 2.77 -7.54
N ILE A 38 -11.54 3.30 -7.00
CA ILE A 38 -11.56 4.27 -5.90
C ILE A 38 -10.80 5.51 -6.34
N LEU A 39 -11.38 6.69 -6.15
CA LEU A 39 -10.69 7.97 -6.30
C LEU A 39 -10.28 8.45 -4.92
N VAL A 40 -8.97 8.67 -4.76
CA VAL A 40 -8.39 9.24 -3.55
C VAL A 40 -7.83 10.61 -3.88
N THR A 41 -8.09 11.58 -3.01
CA THR A 41 -7.57 12.94 -3.16
C THR A 41 -6.72 13.31 -1.96
N ARG A 42 -5.57 13.92 -2.23
CA ARG A 42 -4.67 14.52 -1.26
C ARG A 42 -4.75 16.04 -1.38
N SER A 43 -4.76 16.73 -0.26
CA SER A 43 -4.58 18.18 -0.19
C SER A 43 -3.41 18.52 0.72
N ASP A 44 -2.41 19.21 0.15
CA ASP A 44 -1.21 19.64 0.84
C ASP A 44 -1.25 21.14 1.15
N ARG A 45 -1.70 21.46 2.37
CA ARG A 45 -1.78 22.84 2.87
C ARG A 45 -0.40 23.43 3.15
N SER A 46 0.57 22.58 3.51
CA SER A 46 1.94 22.98 3.87
C SER A 46 2.85 23.31 2.69
N ALA A 47 2.53 22.83 1.50
CA ALA A 47 3.32 23.13 0.30
C ALA A 47 3.38 24.65 0.02
N ALA A 48 4.35 25.12 -0.74
CA ALA A 48 4.32 26.49 -1.23
C ALA A 48 3.12 26.72 -2.18
N ASP A 49 2.77 27.99 -2.39
CA ASP A 49 1.83 28.38 -3.44
C ASP A 49 2.36 27.93 -4.81
N LEU A 50 1.43 27.54 -5.69
CA LEU A 50 1.80 27.10 -7.04
C LEU A 50 2.15 28.31 -7.89
N ALA A 51 3.37 28.31 -8.43
CA ALA A 51 3.79 29.26 -9.44
C ALA A 51 3.76 28.60 -10.83
N ILE A 52 3.11 29.27 -11.78
CA ILE A 52 3.04 28.85 -13.18
C ILE A 52 3.89 29.84 -13.98
N HIS A 53 4.92 29.32 -14.65
CA HIS A 53 5.78 30.11 -15.53
C HIS A 53 5.37 29.87 -16.98
N ASP A 54 5.03 30.94 -17.70
CA ASP A 54 4.81 30.90 -19.14
C ASP A 54 6.14 31.11 -19.85
N SER A 55 6.64 30.07 -20.53
CA SER A 55 7.93 30.15 -21.22
C SER A 55 7.92 31.05 -22.46
N ALA A 56 6.75 31.41 -23.00
CA ALA A 56 6.64 32.30 -24.14
C ALA A 56 6.73 33.78 -23.75
N THR A 57 6.15 34.16 -22.60
CA THR A 57 6.11 35.56 -22.14
C THR A 57 7.13 35.86 -21.04
N GLY A 58 7.63 34.84 -20.34
CA GLY A 58 8.47 34.99 -19.15
C GLY A 58 7.68 35.38 -17.89
N GLU A 59 6.35 35.43 -17.97
CA GLU A 59 5.50 35.80 -16.86
C GLU A 59 5.33 34.67 -15.86
N ILE A 60 5.26 35.02 -14.58
CA ILE A 60 5.00 34.10 -13.47
C ILE A 60 3.66 34.45 -12.85
N THR A 61 2.72 33.52 -12.87
CA THR A 61 1.43 33.63 -12.17
C THR A 61 1.48 32.79 -10.90
N ILE A 62 1.16 33.40 -9.75
CA ILE A 62 1.11 32.71 -8.46
C ILE A 62 -0.35 32.47 -8.06
N ALA A 63 -0.71 31.21 -7.83
CA ALA A 63 -1.99 30.82 -7.29
C ALA A 63 -1.90 30.75 -5.75
N ALA A 64 -2.15 31.90 -5.10
CA ALA A 64 -2.12 32.01 -3.65
C ALA A 64 -3.22 31.19 -2.97
N LYS A 65 -2.87 30.35 -2.00
CA LYS A 65 -3.84 29.53 -1.26
C LYS A 65 -4.46 30.29 -0.10
N THR A 66 -5.75 30.08 0.14
CA THR A 66 -6.36 30.47 1.42
C THR A 66 -5.94 29.53 2.55
N ALA A 67 -6.23 29.91 3.80
CA ALA A 67 -5.91 29.11 4.97
C ALA A 67 -6.44 27.67 4.87
N THR A 68 -7.57 27.43 4.21
CA THR A 68 -8.20 26.09 4.09
C THR A 68 -7.81 25.35 2.81
N GLN A 69 -7.07 25.97 1.89
CA GLN A 69 -6.68 25.39 0.62
C GLN A 69 -5.30 24.75 0.68
N GLY A 70 -5.14 23.67 -0.08
CA GLY A 70 -3.87 22.97 -0.25
C GLY A 70 -3.70 22.55 -1.70
N ASN A 71 -2.46 22.25 -2.09
CA ASN A 71 -2.16 21.72 -3.42
C ASN A 71 -2.84 20.36 -3.55
N ALA A 72 -3.69 20.22 -4.56
CA ALA A 72 -4.50 19.03 -4.76
C ALA A 72 -3.79 18.03 -5.68
N TYR A 73 -3.83 16.76 -5.26
CA TYR A 73 -3.39 15.62 -6.05
C TYR A 73 -4.44 14.52 -5.96
N SER A 74 -4.73 13.81 -7.05
CA SER A 74 -5.63 12.66 -7.03
C SER A 74 -4.99 11.42 -7.62
N ALA A 75 -5.38 10.26 -7.11
CA ALA A 75 -5.02 8.97 -7.68
C ALA A 75 -6.26 8.09 -7.84
N HIS A 76 -6.34 7.44 -8.99
CA HIS A 76 -7.26 6.34 -9.24
C HIS A 76 -6.64 5.02 -8.77
N ILE A 77 -7.42 4.24 -8.03
CA ILE A 77 -7.01 2.95 -7.48
C ILE A 77 -8.00 1.89 -7.95
N GLY A 78 -7.53 1.01 -8.83
CA GLY A 78 -8.27 -0.16 -9.26
C GLY A 78 -7.99 -1.36 -8.34
N ILE A 79 -9.02 -2.11 -7.97
CA ILE A 79 -8.90 -3.31 -7.14
C ILE A 79 -9.71 -4.43 -7.78
N SER A 80 -9.10 -5.59 -8.00
CA SER A 80 -9.85 -6.81 -8.29
C SER A 80 -10.47 -7.33 -7.00
N LEU A 81 -11.77 -7.57 -7.01
CA LEU A 81 -12.54 -8.20 -5.94
C LEU A 81 -12.48 -9.73 -6.02
N SER A 82 -11.91 -10.27 -7.09
CA SER A 82 -11.53 -11.68 -7.20
C SER A 82 -10.21 -11.90 -6.47
N SER A 83 -10.20 -12.83 -5.51
CA SER A 83 -8.97 -13.18 -4.81
C SER A 83 -7.99 -13.85 -5.77
N LEU A 84 -6.75 -13.34 -5.78
CA LEU A 84 -5.64 -13.99 -6.47
C LEU A 84 -5.22 -15.27 -5.72
N ALA A 85 -5.18 -15.20 -4.40
CA ALA A 85 -4.90 -16.33 -3.52
C ALA A 85 -5.17 -15.95 -2.06
N GLY A 86 -6.12 -16.64 -1.43
CA GLY A 86 -6.47 -16.40 -0.03
C GLY A 86 -7.09 -15.02 0.18
N ASP A 87 -6.42 -14.18 0.97
CA ASP A 87 -6.80 -12.80 1.27
C ASP A 87 -6.07 -11.76 0.41
N ARG A 88 -5.42 -12.20 -0.69
CA ARG A 88 -4.66 -11.34 -1.60
C ARG A 88 -5.49 -10.98 -2.83
N TYR A 89 -5.49 -9.70 -3.15
CA TYR A 89 -6.24 -9.11 -4.26
C TYR A 89 -5.30 -8.28 -5.11
N LEU A 90 -5.53 -8.29 -6.43
CA LEU A 90 -4.74 -7.46 -7.35
C LEU A 90 -5.19 -6.01 -7.25
N MET A 91 -4.22 -5.09 -7.24
CA MET A 91 -4.45 -3.66 -7.17
C MET A 91 -3.56 -2.94 -8.18
N VAL A 92 -4.12 -1.94 -8.84
CA VAL A 92 -3.41 -1.00 -9.71
C VAL A 92 -3.59 0.39 -9.13
N VAL A 93 -2.48 1.11 -8.96
CA VAL A 93 -2.45 2.43 -8.34
C VAL A 93 -1.84 3.41 -9.33
N GLU A 94 -2.55 4.49 -9.63
CA GLU A 94 -1.99 5.64 -10.33
C GLU A 94 -0.91 6.32 -9.48
N ASP A 95 0.27 6.55 -10.07
CA ASP A 95 1.37 7.22 -9.39
C ASP A 95 1.06 8.72 -9.26
N ALA A 96 0.74 9.16 -8.04
CA ALA A 96 0.43 10.56 -7.74
C ALA A 96 1.21 11.05 -6.52
N ILE A 97 1.57 12.34 -6.54
CA ILE A 97 2.46 12.95 -5.55
C ILE A 97 1.88 12.81 -4.13
N GLY A 98 2.57 12.02 -3.30
CA GLY A 98 2.23 11.80 -1.90
C GLY A 98 1.08 10.82 -1.67
N ILE A 99 0.67 10.05 -2.68
CA ILE A 99 -0.34 8.99 -2.57
C ILE A 99 0.31 7.62 -2.82
N GLY A 100 1.19 7.21 -1.90
CA GLY A 100 1.84 5.89 -1.91
C GLY A 100 0.98 4.76 -1.33
N GLY A 101 1.39 3.52 -1.57
CA GLY A 101 0.84 2.29 -0.98
C GLY A 101 0.73 2.33 0.55
N ALA A 102 1.67 2.95 1.26
CA ALA A 102 1.55 3.12 2.71
C ALA A 102 0.37 4.03 3.12
N ALA A 103 0.16 5.12 2.37
CA ALA A 103 -0.96 6.02 2.60
C ALA A 103 -2.30 5.35 2.25
N ILE A 104 -2.33 4.63 1.13
CA ILE A 104 -3.49 3.83 0.68
C ILE A 104 -3.84 2.76 1.71
N SER A 105 -2.86 1.98 2.18
CA SER A 105 -3.04 0.95 3.22
C SER A 105 -3.73 1.52 4.47
N ARG A 106 -3.26 2.67 4.96
CA ARG A 106 -3.86 3.35 6.13
C ARG A 106 -5.29 3.81 5.83
N LEU A 107 -5.53 4.39 4.66
CA LEU A 107 -6.83 4.94 4.27
C LEU A 107 -7.87 3.82 4.15
N LEU A 108 -7.56 2.76 3.40
CA LEU A 108 -8.45 1.64 3.19
C LEU A 108 -8.71 0.88 4.49
N SER A 109 -7.67 0.67 5.32
CA SER A 109 -7.84 0.08 6.66
C SER A 109 -8.76 0.93 7.54
N LYS A 110 -8.64 2.26 7.52
CA LYS A 110 -9.57 3.14 8.23
C LYS A 110 -10.99 3.01 7.66
N GLY A 111 -11.13 3.01 6.34
CA GLY A 111 -12.41 2.84 5.65
C GLY A 111 -13.13 1.54 6.04
N ILE A 112 -12.40 0.43 6.15
CA ILE A 112 -12.99 -0.82 6.66
C ILE A 112 -13.40 -0.65 8.12
N ARG A 113 -12.53 -0.17 9.01
CA ARG A 113 -12.88 0.03 10.43
C ARG A 113 -14.12 0.87 10.64
N GLU A 114 -14.26 1.98 9.90
CA GLU A 114 -15.46 2.83 9.95
C GLU A 114 -16.70 2.08 9.41
N ALA A 115 -16.57 1.33 8.32
CA ALA A 115 -17.67 0.48 7.83
C ALA A 115 -18.09 -0.59 8.84
N THR A 116 -17.13 -1.15 9.59
CA THR A 116 -17.39 -2.11 10.66
C THR A 116 -18.08 -1.44 11.86
N LYS A 117 -17.77 -0.17 12.18
CA LYS A 117 -18.46 0.60 13.23
C LYS A 117 -19.92 0.89 12.91
N LEU A 118 -20.26 1.09 11.63
CA LEU A 118 -21.64 1.24 11.18
C LEU A 118 -22.51 -0.04 11.29
N GLY A 119 -21.99 -1.11 11.88
CA GLY A 119 -22.77 -2.31 12.19
C GLY A 119 -23.03 -3.20 10.99
N SER A 120 -22.22 -3.10 9.92
CA SER A 120 -22.35 -4.01 8.78
C SER A 120 -22.18 -5.47 9.22
N LYS A 121 -23.23 -6.27 8.99
CA LYS A 121 -23.24 -7.71 9.29
C LYS A 121 -22.18 -8.50 8.52
N ALA A 122 -21.65 -7.94 7.43
CA ALA A 122 -20.59 -8.56 6.63
C ALA A 122 -19.28 -8.77 7.41
N PHE A 123 -19.11 -8.11 8.56
CA PHE A 123 -17.93 -8.26 9.43
C PHE A 123 -18.22 -9.02 10.74
N LEU A 124 -19.36 -9.70 10.82
CA LEU A 124 -19.72 -10.51 11.96
C LEU A 124 -19.48 -11.99 11.65
N TYR A 125 -18.71 -12.65 12.50
CA TYR A 125 -18.35 -14.06 12.39
C TYR A 125 -18.95 -14.81 13.55
N ARG A 126 -19.38 -16.05 13.32
CA ARG A 126 -19.78 -16.91 14.44
C ARG A 126 -18.55 -17.20 15.30
N HIS A 127 -18.73 -17.20 16.62
CA HIS A 127 -17.67 -17.57 17.53
C HIS A 127 -17.21 -19.02 17.25
N PRO A 128 -15.89 -19.33 17.20
CA PRO A 128 -15.39 -20.64 16.78
C PRO A 128 -15.88 -21.82 17.63
N ASP A 129 -16.22 -21.56 18.90
CA ASP A 129 -16.77 -22.56 19.84
C ASP A 129 -18.28 -22.83 19.63
N ASN A 130 -18.91 -22.18 18.65
CA ASN A 130 -20.34 -22.28 18.36
C ASN A 130 -21.27 -21.94 19.54
N THR A 131 -20.80 -21.20 20.54
CA THR A 131 -21.59 -20.82 21.71
C THR A 131 -22.76 -19.90 21.38
N PHE A 132 -23.74 -19.89 22.29
CA PHE A 132 -24.94 -19.07 22.21
C PHE A 132 -24.98 -18.06 23.36
N ASN A 133 -25.56 -16.90 23.08
CA ASN A 133 -25.93 -15.91 24.08
C ASN A 133 -27.11 -16.44 24.94
N ARG A 134 -27.39 -15.76 26.06
CA ARG A 134 -28.47 -16.15 27.00
C ARG A 134 -29.88 -16.11 26.36
N ASP A 135 -30.05 -15.35 25.29
CA ASP A 135 -31.28 -15.24 24.50
C ASP A 135 -31.41 -16.33 23.42
N GLY A 136 -30.47 -17.29 23.35
CA GLY A 136 -30.47 -18.36 22.35
C GLY A 136 -29.92 -17.95 20.98
N THR A 137 -29.40 -16.72 20.82
CA THR A 137 -28.75 -16.29 19.56
C THR A 137 -27.29 -16.77 19.50
N PRO A 138 -26.75 -17.17 18.33
CA PRO A 138 -25.33 -17.51 18.22
C PRO A 138 -24.44 -16.33 18.61
N LYS A 139 -23.43 -16.58 19.43
CA LYS A 139 -22.44 -15.56 19.79
C LYS A 139 -21.63 -15.21 18.54
N THR A 140 -21.49 -13.90 18.28
CA THR A 140 -20.72 -13.40 17.13
C THR A 140 -19.51 -12.59 17.56
N LEU A 141 -18.42 -12.69 16.80
CA LEU A 141 -17.23 -11.87 16.88
C LEU A 141 -17.22 -10.83 15.77
N LYS A 142 -16.68 -9.65 16.08
CA LYS A 142 -16.49 -8.60 15.09
C LYS A 142 -15.08 -8.71 14.52
N GLY A 143 -14.98 -8.91 13.21
CA GLY A 143 -13.70 -8.94 12.51
C GLY A 143 -13.04 -7.56 12.50
N SER A 144 -11.74 -7.53 12.74
CA SER A 144 -10.89 -6.35 12.55
C SER A 144 -9.93 -6.63 11.40
N TYR A 145 -9.91 -5.75 10.40
CA TYR A 145 -9.13 -5.92 9.19
C TYR A 145 -8.06 -4.84 9.08
N LYS A 146 -6.89 -5.27 8.63
CA LYS A 146 -5.80 -4.41 8.20
C LYS A 146 -5.52 -4.72 6.75
N ILE A 147 -5.48 -3.70 5.91
CA ILE A 147 -5.05 -3.79 4.52
C ILE A 147 -3.59 -3.39 4.45
N GLU A 148 -2.80 -4.22 3.78
CA GLU A 148 -1.41 -3.96 3.44
C GLU A 148 -1.27 -3.99 1.92
N VAL A 149 -0.85 -2.86 1.36
CA VAL A 149 -0.54 -2.72 -0.07
C VAL A 149 0.93 -3.04 -0.25
N MET A 150 1.22 -3.98 -1.16
CA MET A 150 2.56 -4.44 -1.48
C MET A 150 2.82 -4.29 -2.96
N GLY A 151 4.03 -3.87 -3.33
CA GLY A 151 4.45 -3.76 -4.71
C GLY A 151 4.77 -5.13 -5.30
N HIS A 152 4.35 -5.38 -6.54
CA HIS A 152 4.88 -6.50 -7.31
C HIS A 152 6.32 -6.19 -7.71
N PRO A 153 7.28 -7.11 -7.52
CA PRO A 153 8.63 -6.91 -8.04
C PRO A 153 8.63 -6.68 -9.55
N SER A 154 9.42 -5.72 -10.02
CA SER A 154 9.62 -5.43 -11.44
C SER A 154 10.56 -6.45 -12.09
N LEU A 155 10.57 -6.46 -13.42
CA LEU A 155 11.57 -7.26 -14.16
C LEU A 155 12.99 -6.73 -13.93
N ASP A 156 13.14 -5.42 -13.74
CA ASP A 156 14.43 -4.80 -13.42
C ASP A 156 14.95 -5.28 -12.07
N PHE A 157 14.07 -5.49 -11.08
CA PHE A 157 14.49 -6.09 -9.81
C PHE A 157 15.08 -7.49 -10.01
N GLU A 158 14.39 -8.34 -10.77
CA GLU A 158 14.88 -9.68 -11.06
C GLU A 158 16.19 -9.65 -11.85
N TYR A 159 16.32 -8.72 -12.80
CA TYR A 159 17.53 -8.53 -13.58
C TYR A 159 18.70 -8.09 -12.70
N GLU A 160 18.56 -7.00 -11.94
CA GLU A 160 19.62 -6.47 -11.10
C GLU A 160 20.00 -7.43 -9.97
N LEU A 161 19.03 -8.13 -9.38
CA LEU A 161 19.32 -9.11 -8.35
C LEU A 161 20.16 -10.28 -8.88
N ASN A 162 19.93 -10.70 -10.12
CA ASN A 162 20.62 -11.84 -10.72
C ASN A 162 21.97 -11.49 -11.35
N ASN A 163 22.14 -10.26 -11.84
CA ASN A 163 23.35 -9.83 -12.54
C ASN A 163 24.24 -8.91 -11.69
N GLY A 164 23.72 -8.35 -10.60
CA GLY A 164 24.46 -7.59 -9.60
C GLY A 164 25.10 -8.47 -8.53
N GLU A 165 25.42 -7.85 -7.39
CA GLU A 165 26.07 -8.52 -6.25
C GLU A 165 25.12 -8.61 -5.07
N LEU A 166 24.68 -9.81 -4.69
CA LEU A 166 23.91 -10.04 -3.47
C LEU A 166 24.84 -9.93 -2.25
N LYS A 167 24.62 -8.93 -1.39
CA LYS A 167 25.51 -8.61 -0.27
C LYS A 167 25.07 -9.19 1.06
N ASP A 168 23.78 -9.10 1.38
CA ASP A 168 23.25 -9.46 2.69
C ASP A 168 21.76 -9.82 2.60
N ILE A 169 21.33 -10.77 3.43
CA ILE A 169 19.92 -11.13 3.57
C ILE A 169 19.59 -11.17 5.07
N GLU A 170 18.63 -10.37 5.50
CA GLU A 170 18.14 -10.37 6.88
C GLU A 170 16.69 -10.87 6.91
N VAL A 171 16.41 -11.91 7.70
CA VAL A 171 15.04 -12.35 7.99
C VAL A 171 14.66 -11.80 9.36
N VAL A 172 13.59 -11.02 9.42
CA VAL A 172 13.22 -10.27 10.62
C VAL A 172 11.81 -10.66 11.07
N ASP A 173 11.68 -10.88 12.37
CA ASP A 173 10.41 -10.97 13.09
C ASP A 173 10.27 -9.72 13.97
N ALA A 174 9.23 -8.94 13.68
CA ALA A 174 8.85 -7.70 14.34
C ALA A 174 7.56 -7.83 15.16
N THR A 175 6.91 -9.01 15.17
CA THR A 175 5.65 -9.24 15.89
C THR A 175 5.82 -9.25 17.41
N VAL A 176 6.99 -9.60 17.91
CA VAL A 176 7.27 -9.55 19.35
C VAL A 176 7.75 -8.14 19.69
N THR A 177 6.81 -7.27 20.06
CA THR A 177 7.13 -5.96 20.65
C THR A 177 6.44 -5.83 22.01
N GLY A 178 7.21 -5.39 23.03
CA GLY A 178 6.66 -5.06 24.35
C GLY A 178 6.71 -6.17 25.40
N GLN A 179 7.28 -7.33 25.10
CA GLN A 179 7.67 -8.28 26.14
C GLN A 179 8.92 -7.73 26.85
N ASN A 180 8.87 -7.58 28.17
CA ASN A 180 10.04 -7.11 28.91
C ASN A 180 11.13 -8.19 28.88
N TYR A 181 12.36 -7.77 28.57
CA TYR A 181 13.49 -8.70 28.44
C TYR A 181 14.29 -8.80 29.76
N ASP A 182 14.09 -7.85 30.66
CA ASP A 182 14.61 -7.89 32.01
C ASP A 182 13.51 -8.12 33.05
N GLY A 183 13.92 -8.46 34.28
CA GLY A 183 13.03 -8.58 35.43
C GLY A 183 12.64 -7.25 36.06
N TYR A 184 13.07 -6.11 35.50
CA TYR A 184 12.90 -4.77 36.07
C TYR A 184 11.97 -3.88 35.23
N ASN A 185 11.43 -4.40 34.12
CA ASN A 185 10.66 -3.68 33.10
C ASN A 185 11.39 -2.45 32.52
N ALA A 186 12.73 -2.45 32.49
CA ALA A 186 13.53 -1.35 31.95
C ALA A 186 13.87 -1.55 30.46
N THR A 187 13.71 -2.76 29.94
CA THR A 187 13.98 -3.13 28.55
C THR A 187 12.84 -3.92 27.96
N SER A 188 12.58 -3.72 26.66
CA SER A 188 11.57 -4.46 25.90
C SER A 188 12.20 -5.15 24.69
N PHE A 189 11.76 -6.37 24.42
CA PHE A 189 12.07 -7.10 23.21
C PHE A 189 11.51 -6.33 22.02
N ARG A 190 12.38 -6.05 21.04
CA ARG A 190 12.05 -5.21 19.87
C ARG A 190 11.86 -6.02 18.59
N SER A 191 12.72 -7.00 18.34
CA SER A 191 12.71 -7.80 17.12
C SER A 191 13.73 -8.93 17.20
N LYS A 192 13.47 -10.02 16.48
CA LYS A 192 14.46 -11.07 16.17
C LYS A 192 14.97 -10.88 14.75
N THR A 193 16.26 -11.03 14.52
CA THR A 193 16.85 -10.92 13.17
C THR A 193 17.84 -12.06 12.93
N ILE A 194 17.64 -12.78 11.84
CA ILE A 194 18.57 -13.79 11.33
C ILE A 194 19.30 -13.18 10.14
N ARG A 195 20.61 -13.01 10.24
CA ARG A 195 21.46 -12.55 9.14
C ARG A 195 22.05 -13.72 8.40
N LEU A 196 21.89 -13.73 7.08
CA LEU A 196 22.40 -14.75 6.19
C LEU A 196 23.41 -14.08 5.25
N LYS A 197 24.63 -14.61 5.24
CA LYS A 197 25.66 -14.19 4.30
C LYS A 197 25.50 -15.01 3.01
N PRO A 198 25.34 -14.37 1.84
CA PRO A 198 25.41 -15.06 0.55
C PRO A 198 26.75 -15.77 0.40
N LEU A 199 26.75 -16.95 -0.23
CA LEU A 199 27.99 -17.63 -0.56
C LEU A 199 28.66 -16.89 -1.73
N ASN A 200 30.00 -16.85 -1.73
CA ASN A 200 30.79 -16.15 -2.76
C ASN A 200 30.50 -16.64 -4.19
N THR A 201 30.00 -17.86 -4.34
CA THR A 201 29.52 -18.40 -5.62
C THR A 201 28.15 -19.02 -5.38
N LEU A 202 27.13 -18.43 -5.98
CA LEU A 202 25.80 -19.00 -5.97
C LEU A 202 25.72 -20.08 -7.06
N SER A 203 25.25 -21.28 -6.69
CA SER A 203 25.00 -22.36 -7.65
C SER A 203 23.70 -22.18 -8.45
N VAL A 204 22.91 -21.18 -8.09
CA VAL A 204 21.60 -20.85 -8.67
C VAL A 204 21.45 -19.34 -8.76
N LYS A 205 20.45 -18.87 -9.53
CA LYS A 205 20.12 -17.44 -9.63
C LYS A 205 19.78 -16.88 -8.24
N ALA A 206 20.23 -15.65 -7.97
CA ALA A 206 19.98 -14.97 -6.70
C ALA A 206 18.47 -14.87 -6.39
N HIS A 207 17.65 -14.63 -7.40
CA HIS A 207 16.19 -14.62 -7.26
C HIS A 207 15.63 -15.94 -6.68
N ASP A 208 16.15 -17.10 -7.10
CA ASP A 208 15.71 -18.40 -6.59
C ASP A 208 16.18 -18.63 -5.15
N VAL A 209 17.36 -18.12 -4.77
CA VAL A 209 17.83 -18.11 -3.38
C VAL A 209 16.84 -17.33 -2.52
N ILE A 210 16.45 -16.13 -2.95
CA ILE A 210 15.50 -15.27 -2.21
C ILE A 210 14.13 -15.95 -2.06
N LYS A 211 13.61 -16.61 -3.11
CA LYS A 211 12.38 -17.41 -3.00
C LYS A 211 12.50 -18.52 -1.97
N GLY A 212 13.64 -19.21 -1.95
CA GLY A 212 13.95 -20.23 -0.93
C GLY A 212 13.97 -19.67 0.48
N VAL A 213 14.59 -18.49 0.67
CA VAL A 213 14.61 -17.77 1.96
C VAL A 213 13.20 -17.37 2.38
N CYS A 214 12.38 -16.79 1.49
CA CYS A 214 11.00 -16.42 1.78
C CYS A 214 10.17 -17.63 2.23
N LYS A 215 10.30 -18.77 1.53
CA LYS A 215 9.63 -20.02 1.92
C LYS A 215 10.00 -20.47 3.34
N ARG A 216 11.29 -20.40 3.70
CA ARG A 216 11.74 -20.73 5.07
C ARG A 216 11.29 -19.71 6.10
N ALA A 217 11.29 -18.42 5.75
CA ALA A 217 10.80 -17.35 6.61
C ALA A 217 9.31 -17.55 6.96
N VAL A 218 8.47 -17.95 6.00
CA VAL A 218 7.06 -18.33 6.25
C VAL A 218 6.96 -19.49 7.25
N GLN A 219 7.76 -20.55 7.07
CA GLN A 219 7.77 -21.70 7.99
C GLN A 219 8.17 -21.33 9.42
N GLN A 220 9.02 -20.30 9.57
CA GLN A 220 9.48 -19.79 10.85
C GLN A 220 8.62 -18.63 11.38
N GLN A 221 7.48 -18.33 10.73
CA GLN A 221 6.57 -17.25 11.11
C GLN A 221 7.24 -15.87 11.17
N MET A 222 8.19 -15.63 10.27
CA MET A 222 8.89 -14.35 10.17
C MET A 222 8.05 -13.33 9.38
N ASP A 223 8.26 -12.04 9.65
CA ASP A 223 7.43 -10.96 9.10
C ASP A 223 7.96 -10.39 7.79
N GLN A 224 9.28 -10.30 7.66
CA GLN A 224 9.91 -9.62 6.51
C GLN A 224 11.26 -10.24 6.16
N VAL A 225 11.62 -10.17 4.88
CA VAL A 225 12.95 -10.45 4.37
C VAL A 225 13.54 -9.16 3.81
N ARG A 226 14.65 -8.69 4.36
CA ARG A 226 15.41 -7.56 3.82
C ARG A 226 16.58 -8.07 3.00
N ILE A 227 16.75 -7.51 1.82
CA ILE A 227 17.78 -7.90 0.86
C ILE A 227 18.63 -6.67 0.58
N LYS A 228 19.94 -6.80 0.74
CA LYS A 228 20.91 -5.78 0.29
C LYS A 228 21.70 -6.34 -0.88
N PHE A 229 21.79 -5.57 -1.94
CA PHE A 229 22.53 -5.96 -3.14
C PHE A 229 23.07 -4.71 -3.83
N ALA A 230 24.17 -4.85 -4.56
CA ALA A 230 24.58 -3.85 -5.53
C ALA A 230 23.99 -4.19 -6.91
N ASP A 231 23.50 -3.20 -7.63
CA ASP A 231 23.07 -3.37 -9.01
C ASP A 231 24.26 -3.52 -9.97
N THR A 232 23.98 -3.68 -11.27
CA THR A 232 24.99 -3.83 -12.32
C THR A 232 25.90 -2.61 -12.49
N GLU A 233 25.50 -1.44 -11.97
CA GLU A 233 26.31 -0.22 -11.92
C GLU A 233 27.13 -0.11 -10.62
N GLY A 234 26.97 -1.05 -9.69
CA GLY A 234 27.64 -1.08 -8.40
C GLY A 234 26.96 -0.22 -7.32
N VAL A 235 25.75 0.26 -7.55
CA VAL A 235 24.98 1.07 -6.59
C VAL A 235 24.26 0.16 -5.61
N ASP A 236 24.37 0.47 -4.32
CA ASP A 236 23.75 -0.31 -3.24
C ASP A 236 22.26 -0.03 -3.08
N HIS A 237 21.48 -1.11 -3.01
CA HIS A 237 20.04 -1.10 -2.82
C HIS A 237 19.63 -1.94 -1.61
N THR A 238 18.50 -1.57 -1.01
CA THR A 238 17.88 -2.35 0.06
C THR A 238 16.38 -2.49 -0.20
N VAL A 239 15.94 -3.72 -0.41
CA VAL A 239 14.52 -4.04 -0.63
C VAL A 239 14.00 -4.86 0.55
N VAL A 240 12.75 -4.60 0.95
CA VAL A 240 12.07 -5.35 2.00
C VAL A 240 10.89 -6.10 1.39
N LEU A 241 10.87 -7.41 1.54
CA LEU A 241 9.83 -8.28 1.01
C LEU A 241 8.96 -8.87 2.12
N ASP A 242 7.67 -9.02 1.84
CA ASP A 242 6.78 -9.90 2.58
C ASP A 242 7.10 -11.37 2.22
N PRO A 243 7.42 -12.24 3.18
CA PRO A 243 7.80 -13.63 2.89
C PRO A 243 6.69 -14.46 2.23
N ARG A 244 5.42 -14.09 2.46
CA ARG A 244 4.25 -14.88 2.04
C ARG A 244 3.92 -14.64 0.56
N SER A 245 4.13 -13.42 0.10
CA SER A 245 3.84 -12.99 -1.28
C SER A 245 5.09 -12.74 -2.12
N ALA A 246 6.25 -12.57 -1.49
CA ALA A 246 7.45 -11.97 -2.08
C ALA A 246 7.18 -10.54 -2.65
N GLY A 247 6.10 -9.89 -2.23
CA GLY A 247 5.78 -8.51 -2.58
C GLY A 247 6.67 -7.53 -1.80
N MET A 248 7.00 -6.41 -2.42
CA MET A 248 7.81 -5.35 -1.81
C MET A 248 6.96 -4.54 -0.83
N LEU A 249 7.47 -4.44 0.40
CA LEU A 249 6.87 -3.66 1.49
C LEU A 249 7.29 -2.18 1.43
N ASN A 250 8.44 -1.88 0.82
CA ASN A 250 8.90 -0.51 0.58
C ASN A 250 8.60 -0.09 -0.87
N GLU A 251 8.23 1.19 -1.03
CA GLU A 251 8.09 1.83 -2.33
C GLU A 251 9.47 2.13 -2.90
N ASP A 252 9.91 1.32 -3.85
CA ASP A 252 11.23 1.41 -4.49
C ASP A 252 11.05 1.44 -6.03
N ARG A 253 12.09 1.82 -6.77
CA ARG A 253 12.15 1.75 -8.24
C ARG A 253 11.89 0.34 -8.77
N PHE A 254 12.06 -0.65 -7.90
CA PHE A 254 11.89 -2.07 -8.16
C PHE A 254 10.45 -2.56 -8.09
N ILE A 255 9.47 -1.68 -7.89
CA ILE A 255 8.05 -2.04 -8.04
C ILE A 255 7.66 -1.98 -9.52
N LYS A 256 6.88 -2.96 -9.97
CA LYS A 256 6.31 -3.02 -11.32
C LYS A 256 5.49 -1.76 -11.60
N ARG A 257 5.90 -1.02 -12.63
CA ARG A 257 5.27 0.21 -13.12
C ARG A 257 5.05 0.09 -14.62
N GLU A 258 4.02 0.76 -15.12
CA GLU A 258 3.74 0.86 -16.54
C GLU A 258 3.32 2.30 -16.85
N LEU A 259 3.92 2.90 -17.89
CA LEU A 259 3.48 4.20 -18.39
C LEU A 259 2.19 4.00 -19.17
N ILE A 260 1.18 4.79 -18.82
CA ILE A 260 -0.07 4.89 -19.56
C ILE A 260 -0.07 6.25 -20.26
N ASP A 261 -0.16 6.27 -21.59
CA ASP A 261 0.01 7.46 -22.43
C ASP A 261 -1.07 7.58 -23.53
N GLY A 262 -1.00 8.61 -24.37
CA GLY A 262 -1.97 8.80 -25.46
C GLY A 262 -3.37 9.21 -24.98
N PHE A 263 -3.44 9.99 -23.90
CA PHE A 263 -4.69 10.62 -23.48
C PHE A 263 -5.10 11.71 -24.47
N VAL A 264 -6.39 11.78 -24.80
CA VAL A 264 -6.90 12.79 -25.73
C VAL A 264 -6.80 14.18 -25.11
N ASN A 265 -7.09 14.26 -23.81
CA ASN A 265 -7.08 15.48 -23.05
C ASN A 265 -5.85 15.55 -22.15
N ARG A 266 -5.34 16.77 -21.94
CA ARG A 266 -4.31 16.99 -20.94
C ARG A 266 -4.86 16.66 -19.56
N LEU A 267 -4.16 15.79 -18.84
CA LEU A 267 -4.55 15.42 -17.49
C LEU A 267 -4.22 16.53 -16.49
N SER A 268 -5.08 16.68 -15.49
CA SER A 268 -4.86 17.54 -14.33
C SER A 268 -4.20 16.74 -13.19
N THR A 269 -3.53 17.44 -12.28
CA THR A 269 -2.93 16.80 -11.08
C THR A 269 -3.97 16.27 -10.11
N ALA A 270 -5.19 16.82 -10.16
CA ALA A 270 -6.32 16.43 -9.34
C ALA A 270 -7.63 16.44 -10.14
N THR A 271 -8.54 15.54 -9.79
CA THR A 271 -9.89 15.44 -10.39
C THR A 271 -10.95 15.30 -9.30
N ALA A 272 -12.12 15.90 -9.52
CA ALA A 272 -13.26 15.78 -8.60
C ALA A 272 -14.06 14.49 -8.81
N GLU A 273 -13.97 13.94 -10.02
CA GLU A 273 -14.67 12.74 -10.46
C GLU A 273 -13.68 11.76 -11.08
N ILE A 274 -14.10 10.50 -11.15
CA ILE A 274 -13.32 9.45 -11.82
C ILE A 274 -13.20 9.80 -13.30
N ASN A 275 -11.97 9.95 -13.78
CA ASN A 275 -11.70 10.13 -15.19
C ASN A 275 -11.98 8.82 -15.94
N VAL A 276 -12.81 8.89 -16.99
CA VAL A 276 -13.26 7.73 -17.77
C VAL A 276 -12.10 7.06 -18.52
N GLU A 277 -11.22 7.84 -19.15
CA GLU A 277 -10.06 7.30 -19.87
C GLU A 277 -9.10 6.56 -18.91
N ILE A 278 -8.82 7.15 -17.75
CA ILE A 278 -7.98 6.51 -16.72
C ILE A 278 -8.64 5.26 -16.16
N ARG A 279 -9.95 5.31 -15.86
CA ARG A 279 -10.73 4.17 -15.39
C ARG A 279 -10.58 2.98 -16.32
N ASP A 280 -10.88 3.17 -17.61
CA ASP A 280 -10.93 2.06 -18.56
C ASP A 280 -9.55 1.41 -18.71
N ARG A 281 -8.48 2.22 -18.70
CA ARG A 281 -7.10 1.74 -18.76
C ARG A 281 -6.67 1.01 -17.50
N ILE A 282 -7.01 1.51 -16.30
CA ILE A 282 -6.72 0.83 -15.03
C ILE A 282 -7.48 -0.50 -14.95
N LEU A 283 -8.76 -0.51 -15.29
CA LEU A 283 -9.60 -1.72 -15.20
C LEU A 283 -9.15 -2.81 -16.20
N ALA A 284 -8.55 -2.43 -17.33
CA ALA A 284 -7.94 -3.36 -18.28
C ALA A 284 -6.63 -4.02 -17.77
N LYS A 285 -6.02 -3.49 -16.70
CA LYS A 285 -4.81 -4.02 -16.08
C LYS A 285 -5.08 -4.94 -14.88
N LEU A 286 -6.32 -5.00 -14.42
CA LEU A 286 -6.82 -5.91 -13.37
C LEU A 286 -7.31 -7.22 -13.97
#